data_AF-A0A924HQS1-F1
#
_entry.id   AF-A0A924HQS1-F1
#
_cell.length_a   1.000
_cell.length_b   1.000
_cell.length_c   1.000
_cell.angle_alpha   90.00
_cell.angle_beta   90.00
_cell.angle_gamma   90.00
#
_symmetry.space_group_name_H-M   'P 1'
#
loop_
_entity.id
_entity.type
_entity.pdbx_description
1 polymer ?
#
loop_
_entity_poly.entity_id
_entity_poly.type
_entity_poly.pdbx_seq_one_letter_code
_entity_poly.pdbx_strand_id
1 'polypeptide(L)'
;MLEFKKKIISYLSNFQEIITFCISNTEYQDDVAIYQRDYQFIQQFIDSLLLGKKHVDEIVHMILEPQTAKIFTDYWRQGRYGDIECKGFYKLCDEVRMLLPLTQE
;
A
#
# COMPACT_ATOMS: atom_id res chain seq x y z
N MET A 1 6.64 -15.87 -12.23
CA MET A 1 5.43 -15.03 -12.19
C MET A 1 4.49 -15.32 -11.01
N LEU A 2 4.06 -16.57 -10.74
CA LEU A 2 3.13 -16.85 -9.62
C LEU A 2 3.71 -16.48 -8.24
N GLU A 3 4.97 -16.84 -7.99
CA GLU A 3 5.66 -16.48 -6.73
C GLU A 3 5.85 -14.96 -6.58
N PHE A 4 6.10 -14.25 -7.68
CA PHE A 4 6.21 -12.79 -7.66
C PHE A 4 4.88 -12.14 -7.27
N LYS A 5 3.77 -12.57 -7.90
CA LYS A 5 2.41 -12.13 -7.54
C LYS A 5 2.10 -12.37 -6.06
N LYS A 6 2.45 -13.54 -5.51
CA LYS A 6 2.25 -13.85 -4.08
C LYS A 6 3.00 -12.90 -3.17
N LYS A 7 4.26 -12.56 -3.50
CA LYS A 7 5.06 -11.62 -2.71
C LYS A 7 4.46 -10.21 -2.73
N ILE A 8 4.03 -9.72 -3.89
CA ILE A 8 3.36 -8.42 -4.01
C ILE A 8 2.09 -8.37 -3.16
N ILE A 9 1.26 -9.42 -3.22
CA ILE A 9 0.06 -9.53 -2.36
C ILE A 9 0.46 -9.49 -0.88
N SER A 10 1.48 -10.24 -0.48
CA SER A 10 1.97 -10.23 0.90
C SER A 10 2.41 -8.85 1.37
N TYR A 11 3.13 -8.09 0.55
CA TYR A 11 3.56 -6.73 0.92
C TYR A 11 2.37 -5.76 1.02
N LEU A 12 1.41 -5.86 0.10
CA LEU A 12 0.17 -5.07 0.18
C LEU A 12 -0.62 -5.41 1.45
N SER A 13 -0.77 -6.70 1.80
CA SER A 13 -1.44 -7.12 3.03
C SER A 13 -0.73 -6.65 4.29
N ASN A 14 0.61 -6.70 4.33
CA ASN A 14 1.39 -6.16 5.45
C ASN A 14 1.13 -4.65 5.61
N PHE A 15 1.02 -3.91 4.51
CA PHE A 15 0.67 -2.49 4.58
C PHE A 15 -0.77 -2.26 5.03
N GLN A 16 -1.74 -3.09 4.62
CA GLN A 16 -3.11 -3.02 5.15
C GLN A 16 -3.19 -3.23 6.66
N GLU A 17 -2.35 -4.08 7.25
CA GLU A 17 -2.29 -4.25 8.70
C GLU A 17 -1.86 -2.95 9.39
N ILE A 18 -0.92 -2.20 8.79
CA ILE A 18 -0.51 -0.89 9.29
C ILE A 18 -1.66 0.11 9.21
N ILE A 19 -2.41 0.14 8.10
CA ILE A 19 -3.57 1.02 7.96
C ILE A 19 -4.66 0.65 8.99
N THR A 20 -4.91 -0.65 9.19
CA THR A 20 -5.87 -1.15 10.19
C THR A 20 -5.46 -0.74 11.61
N PHE A 21 -4.16 -0.80 11.91
CA PHE A 21 -3.63 -0.27 13.15
C PHE A 21 -3.92 1.23 13.29
N CYS A 22 -3.72 2.04 12.24
CA CYS A 22 -4.02 3.48 12.27
C CYS A 22 -5.52 3.76 12.48
N ILE A 23 -6.41 3.04 11.78
CA ILE A 23 -7.87 3.10 11.96
C ILE A 23 -8.25 2.85 13.42
N SER A 24 -7.67 1.82 14.03
CA SER A 24 -8.08 1.36 15.37
C SER A 24 -7.56 2.23 16.51
N ASN A 25 -6.51 3.02 16.27
CA ASN A 25 -5.78 3.75 17.31
C ASN A 25 -5.86 5.27 17.17
N THR A 26 -6.34 5.80 16.05
CA THR A 26 -6.58 7.25 15.93
C THR A 26 -7.79 7.66 16.78
N GLU A 27 -7.71 8.84 17.39
CA GLU A 27 -8.78 9.42 18.20
C GLU A 27 -9.66 10.38 17.39
N TYR A 28 -9.21 10.75 16.18
CA TYR A 28 -9.90 11.71 15.30
C TYR A 28 -10.78 10.97 14.29
N GLN A 29 -12.10 11.21 14.34
CA GLN A 29 -13.07 10.57 13.43
C GLN A 29 -12.81 10.91 11.96
N ASP A 30 -12.36 12.13 11.67
CA ASP A 30 -12.01 12.55 10.30
C ASP A 30 -10.83 11.72 9.75
N ASP A 31 -9.86 11.40 10.60
CA ASP A 31 -8.73 10.53 10.25
C ASP A 31 -9.16 9.07 10.05
N VAL A 32 -10.16 8.58 10.80
CA VAL A 32 -10.71 7.22 10.60
C VAL A 32 -11.23 7.05 9.17
N ALA A 33 -12.06 8.00 8.71
CA ALA A 33 -12.63 7.95 7.35
C ALA A 33 -11.55 8.05 6.25
N ILE A 34 -10.47 8.76 6.56
CA ILE A 34 -9.25 8.87 5.78
C ILE A 34 -8.58 7.49 5.64
N TYR A 35 -8.20 6.85 6.75
CA TYR A 35 -7.50 5.56 6.71
C TYR A 35 -8.39 4.44 6.16
N GLN A 36 -9.72 4.51 6.32
CA GLN A 36 -10.65 3.56 5.68
C GLN A 36 -10.61 3.66 4.15
N ARG A 37 -10.50 4.87 3.58
CA ARG A 37 -10.33 5.05 2.13
C ARG A 37 -9.00 4.50 1.65
N ASP A 38 -7.94 4.74 2.41
CA ASP A 38 -6.59 4.23 2.13
C ASP A 38 -6.57 2.69 2.15
N TYR A 39 -7.23 2.07 3.14
CA TYR A 39 -7.43 0.62 3.19
C TYR A 39 -8.15 0.09 1.96
N GLN A 40 -9.26 0.74 1.56
CA GLN A 40 -10.03 0.35 0.37
C GLN A 40 -9.21 0.48 -0.90
N PHE A 41 -8.38 1.52 -1.01
CA PHE A 41 -7.49 1.71 -2.15
C PHE A 41 -6.49 0.55 -2.27
N ILE A 42 -5.84 0.15 -1.17
CA ILE A 42 -4.94 -1.01 -1.18
C ILE A 42 -5.68 -2.32 -1.44
N GLN A 43 -6.89 -2.48 -0.89
CA GLN A 43 -7.74 -3.65 -1.14
C GLN A 43 -8.03 -3.82 -2.64
N GLN A 44 -8.28 -2.74 -3.37
CA GLN A 44 -8.51 -2.79 -4.82
C GLN A 44 -7.30 -3.33 -5.60
N PHE A 45 -6.07 -3.08 -5.15
CA PHE A 45 -4.88 -3.67 -5.76
C PHE A 45 -4.82 -5.18 -5.53
N ILE A 46 -5.06 -5.62 -4.29
CA ILE A 46 -5.08 -7.04 -3.94
C ILE A 46 -6.17 -7.77 -4.72
N ASP A 47 -7.39 -7.24 -4.75
CA ASP A 47 -8.52 -7.81 -5.48
C ASP A 47 -8.23 -7.87 -6.97
N SER A 48 -7.63 -6.82 -7.54
CA SER A 48 -7.25 -6.79 -8.95
C SER A 48 -6.25 -7.89 -9.31
N LEU A 49 -5.28 -8.16 -8.42
CA LEU A 49 -4.34 -9.26 -8.58
C LEU A 49 -5.06 -10.61 -8.43
N LEU A 50 -5.80 -10.83 -7.35
CA LEU A 50 -6.45 -12.11 -7.06
C LEU A 50 -7.44 -12.52 -8.16
N LEU A 51 -8.25 -11.58 -8.63
CA LEU A 51 -9.26 -11.79 -9.67
C LEU A 51 -8.67 -11.77 -11.10
N GLY A 52 -7.37 -11.51 -11.25
CA GLY A 52 -6.72 -11.44 -12.55
C GLY A 52 -7.18 -10.27 -13.43
N LYS A 53 -7.69 -9.19 -12.82
CA LYS A 53 -8.13 -7.98 -13.53
C LYS A 53 -6.96 -7.11 -14.00
N LYS A 54 -5.80 -7.22 -13.35
CA LYS A 54 -4.57 -6.51 -13.70
C LYS A 54 -3.36 -7.43 -13.61
N HIS A 55 -2.38 -7.18 -14.47
CA HIS A 55 -1.09 -7.84 -14.36
C HIS A 55 -0.30 -7.32 -13.15
N VAL A 56 0.60 -8.15 -12.62
CA VAL A 56 1.43 -7.78 -11.46
C VAL A 56 2.30 -6.56 -11.74
N ASP A 57 2.81 -6.43 -12.97
CA ASP A 57 3.67 -5.30 -13.37
C ASP A 57 2.90 -3.97 -13.41
N GLU A 58 1.62 -4.00 -13.80
CA GLU A 58 0.76 -2.80 -13.73
C GLU A 58 0.58 -2.33 -12.29
N ILE A 59 0.33 -3.25 -11.36
CA ILE A 59 0.14 -2.92 -9.95
C ILE A 59 1.44 -2.40 -9.35
N VAL A 60 2.58 -3.01 -9.68
CA VAL A 60 3.89 -2.53 -9.26
C VAL A 60 4.16 -1.11 -9.78
N HIS A 61 3.85 -0.83 -11.04
CA HIS A 61 3.96 0.51 -11.59
C HIS A 61 3.10 1.50 -10.82
N MET A 62 1.81 1.18 -10.62
CA MET A 62 0.87 2.04 -9.87
C MET A 62 1.32 2.28 -8.43
N ILE A 63 1.86 1.29 -7.72
CA ILE A 63 2.39 1.46 -6.35
C ILE A 63 3.53 2.50 -6.33
N LEU A 64 4.39 2.48 -7.35
CA LEU A 64 5.58 3.34 -7.42
C LEU A 64 5.32 4.70 -8.07
N GLU A 65 4.10 4.95 -8.55
CA GLU A 65 3.72 6.23 -9.16
C GLU A 65 3.68 7.38 -8.12
N PRO A 66 4.12 8.59 -8.49
CA PRO A 66 4.06 9.76 -7.60
C PRO A 66 2.64 10.09 -7.11
N GLN A 67 1.62 9.79 -7.91
CA GLN A 67 0.22 10.01 -7.55
C GLN A 67 -0.18 9.13 -6.35
N THR A 68 0.26 7.87 -6.34
CA THR A 68 0.01 6.95 -5.23
C THR A 68 0.75 7.39 -3.98
N ALA A 69 2.00 7.84 -4.11
CA ALA A 69 2.75 8.40 -2.99
C ALA A 69 2.01 9.57 -2.32
N LYS A 70 1.46 10.50 -3.11
CA LYS A 70 0.70 11.64 -2.58
C LYS A 70 -0.50 11.23 -1.71
N ILE A 71 -1.15 10.10 -2.00
CA ILE A 71 -2.27 9.61 -1.18
C ILE A 71 -1.81 9.34 0.26
N PHE A 72 -0.67 8.66 0.42
CA PHE A 72 -0.19 8.18 1.72
C PHE A 72 0.81 9.10 2.42
N THR A 73 1.35 10.11 1.72
CA THR A 73 2.43 10.97 2.25
C THR A 73 2.00 12.43 2.39
N ASP A 74 0.70 12.72 2.34
CA ASP A 74 0.18 14.08 2.36
C ASP A 74 0.37 14.74 3.73
N TYR A 75 1.06 15.89 3.75
CA TYR A 75 1.62 16.51 4.97
C TYR A 75 0.58 16.98 5.99
N TRP A 76 -0.65 17.24 5.56
CA TRP A 76 -1.73 17.69 6.44
C TRP A 76 -2.30 16.55 7.32
N ARG A 77 -1.98 15.29 6.98
CA ARG A 77 -2.32 14.10 7.78
C ARG A 77 -1.25 13.78 8.85
N GLN A 78 -0.20 14.61 8.96
CA GLN A 78 0.95 14.32 9.82
C GLN A 78 0.61 14.52 11.31
N GLY A 79 0.30 13.39 11.94
CA GLY A 79 0.39 13.12 13.37
C GLY A 79 1.03 11.74 13.57
N ARG A 80 1.02 11.20 14.79
CA ARG A 80 1.67 9.90 15.09
C ARG A 80 1.28 8.78 14.12
N TYR A 81 -0.01 8.69 13.77
CA TYR A 81 -0.51 7.61 12.91
C TYR A 81 -0.31 7.88 11.41
N GLY A 82 -0.40 9.14 10.97
CA GLY A 82 -0.02 9.52 9.60
C GLY A 82 1.46 9.26 9.32
N ASP A 83 2.34 9.49 10.30
CA ASP A 83 3.76 9.15 10.19
C ASP A 83 4.00 7.63 10.09
N ILE A 84 3.19 6.84 10.81
CA ILE A 84 3.26 5.37 10.79
C ILE A 84 2.81 4.85 9.42
N GLU A 85 1.68 5.33 8.90
CA GLU A 85 1.18 4.97 7.57
C GLU A 85 2.19 5.37 6.48
N CYS A 86 2.67 6.61 6.50
CA CYS A 86 3.65 7.12 5.54
C CYS A 86 4.94 6.26 5.52
N LYS A 87 5.48 5.91 6.69
CA LYS A 87 6.63 4.99 6.80
C LYS A 87 6.30 3.59 6.29
N GLY A 88 5.10 3.09 6.59
CA GLY A 88 4.60 1.82 6.08
C GLY A 88 4.55 1.78 4.55
N PHE A 89 4.07 2.87 3.93
CA PHE A 89 4.01 2.99 2.48
C PHE A 89 5.39 3.04 1.84
N TYR A 90 6.34 3.81 2.39
CA TYR A 90 7.71 3.83 1.86
C TYR A 90 8.38 2.45 1.96
N LYS A 91 8.16 1.73 3.07
CA LYS A 91 8.64 0.36 3.21
C LYS A 91 8.04 -0.55 2.13
N LEU A 92 6.74 -0.46 1.85
CA LEU A 92 6.10 -1.17 0.75
C LEU A 92 6.78 -0.85 -0.60
N CYS A 93 7.01 0.44 -0.91
CA CYS A 93 7.69 0.82 -2.14
C CYS A 93 9.09 0.22 -2.25
N ASP A 94 9.86 0.21 -1.16
CA ASP A 94 11.22 -0.34 -1.15
C ASP A 94 11.21 -1.86 -1.33
N GLU A 95 10.32 -2.57 -0.66
CA GLU A 95 10.12 -4.01 -0.82
C GLU A 95 9.73 -4.37 -2.26
N VAL A 96 8.85 -3.59 -2.89
CA VAL A 96 8.48 -3.76 -4.30
C VAL A 96 9.67 -3.49 -5.23
N ARG A 97 10.43 -2.42 -5.01
CA ARG A 97 11.62 -2.10 -5.82
C ARG A 97 12.69 -3.18 -5.74
N MET A 98 12.90 -3.78 -4.57
CA MET A 98 13.87 -4.86 -4.39
C MET A 98 13.49 -6.14 -5.13
N LEU A 99 12.20 -6.34 -5.45
CA LEU A 99 11.76 -7.50 -6.24
C LEU A 99 11.90 -7.32 -7.75
N LEU A 100 11.92 -6.08 -8.26
CA LEU A 100 11.99 -5.82 -9.72
C LEU A 100 13.25 -6.40 -10.40
N PRO A 101 14.46 -6.35 -9.80
CA PRO A 101 15.66 -6.96 -10.40
C PRO A 101 15.61 -8.50 -10.41
N LEU A 102 14.85 -9.11 -9.50
CA LEU A 102 14.80 -10.57 -9.29
C LEU A 102 13.83 -11.29 -10.23
N THR A 103 13.14 -10.56 -11.12
CA THR A 103 12.17 -11.10 -12.07
C THR A 103 12.60 -10.99 -13.53
N GLN A 104 13.80 -10.42 -13.79
CA GLN A 104 14.38 -10.27 -15.13
C GLN A 104 15.38 -11.38 -15.50
N GLU A 105 15.62 -12.35 -14.60
CA GLU A 105 16.35 -13.61 -14.84
C GLU A 105 15.38 -14.80 -14.98
#